data_AF-K1T2A7-F1
#
_entry.id   AF-K1T2A7-F1
#
_cell.length_a   1.000
_cell.length_b   1.000
_cell.length_c   1.000
_cell.angle_alpha   90.00
_cell.angle_beta   90.00
_cell.angle_gamma   90.00
#
_symmetry.space_group_name_H-M   'P 1'
#
loop_
_entity.id
_entity.type
_entity.pdbx_description
1 polymer ?
#
loop_
_entity_poly.entity_id
_entity_poly.type
_entity_poly.pdbx_seq_one_letter_code
_entity_poly.pdbx_strand_id
1 'polypeptide(L)' 'RADFIRCTLWGKGADLAVDVKRNDYIKVTGRLMSRDVYVNGEETESVYEISVKEMEKLENEE' A
#
# COMPACT_ATOMS: atom_id res chain seq x y z
N ARG A 1 12.54 -13.35 8.13
CA ARG A 1 12.72 -11.88 7.90
C ARG A 1 11.47 -11.42 7.17
N ALA A 2 10.84 -10.34 7.62
CA ALA A 2 9.64 -9.80 6.99
C ALA A 2 9.96 -8.40 6.45
N ASP A 3 9.51 -8.13 5.24
CA ASP A 3 9.65 -6.83 4.60
C ASP A 3 8.30 -6.12 4.63
N PHE A 4 8.33 -4.79 4.73
CA PHE A 4 7.14 -3.95 4.81
C PHE A 4 7.19 -2.91 3.70
N ILE A 5 6.09 -2.76 2.97
CA ILE A 5 5.93 -1.72 1.95
C ILE A 5 4.56 -1.07 2.09
N ARG A 6 4.51 0.24 1.87
CA ARG A 6 3.24 0.99 1.88
C ARG A 6 2.46 0.71 0.60
N CYS A 7 1.17 0.42 0.75
CA CYS A 7 0.22 0.31 -0.36
C CYS A 7 -0.81 1.44 -0.24
N THR A 8 -0.95 2.25 -1.29
CA THR A 8 -1.88 3.38 -1.32
C THR A 8 -3.03 3.09 -2.29
N LEU A 9 -4.28 3.17 -1.81
CA LEU A 9 -5.51 3.09 -2.61
C LEU A 9 -6.15 4.48 -2.71
N TRP A 10 -6.86 4.74 -3.82
CA TRP A 10 -7.48 6.04 -4.10
C TRP A 10 -8.93 5.89 -4.58
N GLY A 11 -9.74 6.93 -4.35
CA GLY A 11 -11.13 7.00 -4.84
C GLY A 11 -11.95 5.78 -4.43
N LYS A 12 -12.75 5.23 -5.36
CA LYS A 12 -13.57 4.02 -5.13
C LYS A 12 -12.75 2.80 -4.70
N GLY A 13 -11.47 2.73 -5.08
CA GLY A 13 -10.59 1.63 -4.66
C GLY A 13 -10.31 1.65 -3.16
N ALA A 14 -10.36 2.83 -2.52
CA ALA A 14 -10.17 2.95 -1.08
C ALA A 14 -11.28 2.27 -0.27
N ASP A 15 -12.48 2.11 -0.83
CA ASP A 15 -13.59 1.42 -0.17
C ASP A 15 -13.26 -0.05 0.10
N LEU A 16 -12.42 -0.69 -0.73
CA LEU A 16 -11.94 -2.05 -0.52
C LEU A 16 -11.08 -2.22 0.74
N ALA A 17 -10.48 -1.12 1.22
CA ALA A 17 -9.63 -1.14 2.40
C ALA A 17 -10.42 -1.00 3.72
N VAL A 18 -11.71 -0.64 3.66
CA VAL A 18 -12.53 -0.38 4.86
C VAL A 18 -12.68 -1.62 5.74
N ASP A 19 -12.81 -2.80 5.14
CA ASP A 19 -13.03 -4.05 5.86
C ASP A 19 -11.74 -4.83 6.17
N VAL A 20 -10.58 -4.25 5.83
CA VAL A 20 -9.26 -4.87 6.06
C VAL A 20 -8.83 -4.64 7.49
N LYS A 21 -8.47 -5.73 8.16
CA LYS A 21 -8.00 -5.75 9.55
C LYS A 21 -6.56 -6.23 9.61
N ARG A 22 -5.90 -5.91 10.73
CA ARG A 22 -4.56 -6.44 11.01
C ARG A 22 -4.60 -7.97 10.94
N ASN A 23 -3.58 -8.56 10.31
CA ASN A 23 -3.43 -9.99 10.03
C ASN A 23 -4.33 -10.57 8.93
N ASP A 24 -5.12 -9.77 8.22
CA ASP A 24 -5.74 -10.24 6.99
C ASP A 24 -4.67 -10.51 5.92
N TYR A 25 -4.83 -11.61 5.19
CA TYR A 25 -4.07 -11.87 3.98
C TYR A 25 -4.73 -11.14 2.83
N ILE A 26 -3.94 -10.34 2.12
CA ILE A 26 -4.41 -9.56 0.98
C ILE A 26 -3.47 -9.75 -0.19
N LYS A 27 -4.04 -9.83 -1.39
CA LYS A 27 -3.32 -9.76 -2.65
C LYS A 27 -3.50 -8.36 -3.21
N VAL A 28 -2.39 -7.72 -3.59
CA VAL A 28 -2.39 -6.40 -4.21
C VAL A 28 -1.73 -6.46 -5.58
N THR A 29 -2.33 -5.82 -6.57
CA THR A 29 -1.74 -5.58 -7.89
C THR A 29 -1.65 -4.09 -8.11
N GLY A 30 -0.47 -3.61 -8.47
CA GLY A 30 -0.23 -2.18 -8.58
C GLY A 30 1.12 -1.87 -9.20
N ARG A 31 1.52 -0.60 -9.11
CA ARG A 31 2.80 -0.10 -9.62
C ARG A 31 3.70 0.30 -8.45
N LEU A 32 4.95 -0.14 -8.48
CA LEU A 32 6.00 0.39 -7.61
C LEU A 32 6.30 1.84 -8.00
N MET A 33 6.19 2.73 -7.02
CA MET A 33 6.38 4.16 -7.17
C MET A 33 7.40 4.64 -6.15
N SER A 34 8.11 5.71 -6.48
CA SER A 34 8.90 6.49 -5.54
C SER A 34 8.34 7.91 -5.46
N ARG A 35 8.54 8.55 -4.32
CA ARG A 35 8.32 9.99 -4.14
C ARG A 35 9.34 10.56 -3.19
N ASP A 36 9.72 11.80 -3.42
CA ASP A 36 10.65 12.50 -2.56
C ASP A 36 9.87 13.28 -1.50
N VAL A 37 10.32 13.15 -0.25
CA VAL A 37 9.72 13.83 0.90
C VAL A 37 10.55 15.06 1.21
N TYR A 38 9.89 16.21 1.22
CA TYR A 38 10.49 17.49 1.55
C TYR A 38 10.06 17.92 2.95
N VAL A 39 11.02 18.20 3.83
CA VAL A 39 10.77 18.77 5.16
C VAL A 39 11.34 20.17 5.17
N ASN A 40 10.52 21.18 5.49
CA ASN A 40 10.91 22.60 5.48
C ASN A 40 11.51 23.10 4.15
N GLY A 41 11.15 22.47 3.03
CA GLY A 41 11.64 22.82 1.69
C GLY A 41 12.95 22.14 1.27
N GLU A 42 13.54 21.30 2.13
CA GLU A 42 14.72 20.49 1.79
C GLU A 42 14.32 19.03 1.53
N GLU A 43 14.84 18.45 0.45
CA GLU A 43 14.63 17.03 0.13
C GLU A 43 15.30 16.16 1.18
N THR A 44 14.54 15.29 1.82
CA THR A 44 15.01 14.53 2.98
C THR A 44 15.22 13.05 2.65
N GLU A 45 14.29 12.42 1.93
CA GLU A 45 14.35 10.98 1.63
C GLU A 45 13.42 10.60 0.46
N SER A 46 13.89 9.66 -0.39
CA SER A 46 13.04 8.98 -1.36
C SER A 46 12.35 7.78 -0.73
N VAL A 47 11.01 7.79 -0.69
CA VAL A 47 10.21 6.69 -0.15
C VAL A 47 9.56 5.89 -1.27
N TYR A 48 9.42 4.58 -1.07
CA TYR A 48 8.84 3.65 -2.04
C TYR A 48 7.46 3.15 -1.57
N GLU A 49 6.52 3.09 -2.51
CA GLU A 49 5.16 2.62 -2.24
C GLU A 49 4.55 1.90 -3.45
N ILE A 50 3.53 1.10 -3.21
CA ILE A 50 2.70 0.51 -4.26
C ILE A 50 1.46 1.38 -4.46
N SER A 51 1.33 1.97 -5.64
CA SER A 51 0.06 2.54 -6.10
C SER A 51 -0.84 1.38 -6.53
N VAL A 52 -1.85 1.07 -5.71
CA VAL A 52 -2.71 -0.10 -5.90
C VAL A 52 -3.71 0.17 -7.02
N LYS A 53 -3.80 -0.77 -7.97
CA LYS A 53 -4.82 -0.79 -9.02
C LYS A 53 -5.97 -1.71 -8.64
N GLU A 54 -5.64 -2.88 -8.09
CA GLU A 54 -6.59 -3.94 -7.73
C GLU A 54 -6.15 -4.58 -6.40
N MET A 55 -7.13 -4.96 -5.59
CA MET A 55 -6.92 -5.59 -4.29
C MET A 55 -7.97 -6.68 -4.07
N GLU A 56 -7.54 -7.78 -3.46
CA GLU A 56 -8.39 -8.91 -3.08
C GLU A 56 -8.03 -9.33 -1.66
N LYS A 57 -9.05 -9.55 -0.81
CA LYS A 57 -8.86 -10.18 0.49
C LYS A 57 -8.87 -11.70 0.28
N LEU A 58 -7.84 -12.37 0.78
CA LEU A 58 -7.70 -13.81 0.66
C LEU A 58 -8.36 -14.46 1.88
N GLU A 59 -9.09 -15.55 1.64
CA GLU A 59 -9.52 -16.42 2.72
C GLU A 59 -8.31 -17.18 3.26
N ASN A 60 -8.28 -17.42 4.57
CA ASN A 60 -7.27 -18.28 5.15
C ASN A 60 -7.59 -19.72 4.72
N GLU A 61 -6.77 -20.29 3.85
CA GLU A 61 -6.68 -21.74 3.72
C GLU A 61 -5.96 -22.24 4.98
N GLU A 62 -6.72 -22.78 5.94
CA GLU A 62 -6.17 -23.59 7.04
C GLU A 62 -5.43 -24.83 6.51
#